data_AF-E3J3Y4-F1
#
_entry.id   AF-E3J3Y4-F1
#
_cell.length_a   1.000
_cell.length_b   1.000
_cell.length_c   1.000
_cell.angle_alpha   90.00
_cell.angle_beta   90.00
_cell.angle_gamma   90.00
#
_symmetry.space_group_name_H-M   'P 1'
#
loop_
_entity.id
_entity.type
_entity.pdbx_description
1 polymer ?
#
loop_
_entity_poly.entity_id
_entity_poly.type
_entity_poly.pdbx_seq_one_letter_code
_entity_poly.pdbx_strand_id
1 'polypeptide(L)'
;MANLLRRAAAAVGLGGRPRSEASRSQAPDGRAWNPSGWWWCMEHQRPENPPDMPGHRRLGPYASAADAAAWRERLDERNEQWDRDDDRS
;
A
#
# COMPACT_ATOMS: atom_id res chain seq x y z
N MET A 1 51.06 15.84 41.97
CA MET A 1 51.49 14.51 41.48
C MET A 1 50.25 13.80 40.93
N ALA A 2 50.45 13.05 39.84
CA ALA A 2 49.50 12.33 38.98
C ALA A 2 48.26 11.69 39.69
N ASN A 3 47.15 11.39 39.03
CA ASN A 3 47.05 10.91 37.65
C ASN A 3 45.62 11.04 37.12
N LEU A 4 45.53 11.39 35.84
CA LEU A 4 44.35 11.24 35.01
C LEU A 4 44.06 9.75 34.72
N LEU A 5 42.89 9.54 34.10
CA LEU A 5 42.41 8.35 33.35
C LEU A 5 41.52 7.43 34.22
N ARG A 6 40.33 7.00 33.79
CA ARG A 6 39.93 6.62 32.43
C ARG A 6 38.40 6.65 32.27
N ARG A 7 37.95 6.95 31.06
CA ARG A 7 36.56 6.92 30.58
C ARG A 7 36.06 5.48 30.37
N ALA A 8 34.77 5.25 30.59
CA ALA A 8 33.86 4.35 29.85
C ALA A 8 32.43 4.82 30.19
N ALA A 9 31.55 5.34 29.31
CA ALA A 9 31.05 4.93 27.99
C ALA A 9 30.21 3.64 28.00
N ALA A 10 28.91 3.77 28.32
CA ALA A 10 27.76 2.94 27.91
C ALA A 10 26.52 3.49 28.68
N ALA A 11 25.31 3.64 28.17
CA ALA A 11 24.66 3.05 27.01
C ALA A 11 23.68 4.06 26.41
N VAL A 12 23.72 4.21 25.08
CA VAL A 12 22.59 4.74 24.32
C VAL A 12 21.46 3.71 24.47
N GLY A 13 20.43 4.07 25.23
CA GLY A 13 19.16 3.37 25.21
C GLY A 13 18.56 3.50 23.82
N LEU A 14 18.68 2.45 23.01
CA LEU A 14 17.92 2.27 21.79
C LEU A 14 16.46 2.01 22.19
N GLY A 15 15.75 3.09 22.51
CA GLY A 15 14.30 3.11 22.63
C GLY A 15 13.70 2.90 21.24
N GLY A 16 13.56 1.63 20.85
CA GLY A 16 12.74 1.24 19.70
C GLY A 16 11.33 1.75 19.94
N ARG A 17 10.94 2.79 19.22
CA ARG A 17 9.55 3.26 19.17
C ARG A 17 8.71 2.06 18.70
N PRO A 18 7.65 1.63 19.43
CA PRO A 18 6.76 0.62 18.88
C PRO A 18 6.16 1.22 17.60
N ARG A 19 6.46 0.60 16.46
CA ARG A 19 5.82 0.92 15.19
C ARG A 19 4.35 0.59 15.37
N SER A 20 3.55 1.62 15.65
CA SER A 20 2.11 1.50 15.85
C SER A 20 1.50 0.67 14.72
N GLU A 21 0.83 -0.41 15.08
CA GLU A 21 0.11 -1.32 14.16
C GLU A 21 -1.13 -0.68 13.51
N ALA A 22 -1.25 0.64 13.53
CA ALA A 22 -2.39 1.39 13.02
C ALA A 22 -2.34 1.66 11.51
N SER A 23 -1.32 1.16 10.80
CA SER A 23 -1.18 1.32 9.36
C SER A 23 -0.90 0.00 8.67
N ARG A 24 -1.61 -1.07 9.08
CA ARG A 24 -1.70 -2.26 8.25
C ARG A 24 -2.76 -1.98 7.19
N SER A 25 -2.41 -1.15 6.21
CA SER A 25 -3.12 -1.12 4.94
C SER A 25 -3.19 -2.56 4.49
N GLN A 26 -4.40 -3.13 4.42
CA GLN A 26 -4.66 -4.44 3.82
C GLN A 26 -4.30 -4.32 2.33
N ALA A 27 -3.01 -4.27 2.02
CA ALA A 27 -2.50 -4.47 0.70
C ALA A 27 -2.50 -6.00 0.52
N PRO A 28 -3.42 -6.55 -0.28
CA PRO A 28 -3.38 -7.96 -0.65
C PRO A 28 -2.00 -8.25 -1.24
N ASP A 29 -1.34 -9.28 -0.74
CA ASP A 29 -0.02 -9.65 -1.24
C ASP A 29 -0.13 -9.94 -2.74
N GLY A 30 0.68 -9.28 -3.57
CA GLY A 30 0.62 -9.38 -5.03
C GLY A 30 0.94 -10.78 -5.61
N ARG A 31 1.02 -11.80 -4.74
CA ARG A 31 1.22 -13.22 -5.07
C ARG A 31 0.01 -14.09 -4.76
N ALA A 32 -0.89 -13.68 -3.85
CA ALA A 32 -2.13 -14.40 -3.59
C ALA A 32 -3.19 -14.04 -4.64
N TRP A 33 -3.48 -15.01 -5.49
CA TRP A 33 -4.82 -15.13 -6.05
C TRP A 33 -5.81 -15.21 -4.87
N ASN A 34 -6.62 -14.17 -4.67
CA ASN A 34 -7.72 -14.21 -3.72
C ASN A 34 -8.99 -14.65 -4.48
N PRO A 35 -9.47 -15.89 -4.32
CA PRO A 35 -10.66 -16.40 -5.04
C PRO A 35 -11.96 -15.73 -4.57
N SER A 36 -11.92 -14.98 -3.47
CA SER A 36 -13.05 -14.21 -2.94
C SER A 36 -12.99 -12.71 -3.27
N GLY A 37 -11.90 -12.24 -3.91
CA GLY A 37 -11.72 -10.84 -4.26
C GLY A 37 -12.38 -10.49 -5.59
N TRP A 38 -12.86 -9.26 -5.71
CA TRP A 38 -13.34 -8.73 -6.98
C TRP A 38 -12.20 -8.15 -7.79
N TRP A 39 -12.18 -8.41 -9.08
CA TRP A 39 -11.12 -7.93 -9.97
C TRP A 39 -11.72 -7.21 -11.16
N TRP A 40 -11.10 -6.13 -11.62
CA TRP A 40 -11.47 -5.50 -12.88
C TRP A 40 -10.62 -6.08 -14.00
N CYS A 41 -11.25 -6.69 -15.00
CA CYS A 41 -10.57 -7.18 -16.19
C CYS A 41 -10.45 -6.06 -17.23
N MET A 42 -9.24 -5.74 -17.66
CA MET A 42 -9.00 -4.70 -18.67
C MET A 42 -9.44 -5.13 -20.07
N GLU A 43 -9.55 -6.43 -20.33
CA GLU A 43 -9.95 -6.99 -21.63
C GLU A 43 -11.48 -7.05 -21.76
N HIS A 44 -12.18 -7.59 -20.75
CA HIS A 44 -13.65 -7.66 -20.73
C HIS A 44 -14.34 -6.38 -20.24
N GLN A 45 -13.57 -5.42 -19.72
CA GLN A 45 -14.07 -4.15 -19.17
C GLN A 45 -15.23 -4.33 -18.18
N ARG A 46 -15.10 -5.31 -17.28
CA ARG A 46 -16.12 -5.61 -16.28
C ARG A 46 -15.49 -6.17 -14.99
N PRO A 47 -16.18 -6.03 -13.85
CA PRO A 47 -15.78 -6.72 -12.63
C PRO A 47 -16.02 -8.23 -12.77
N GLU A 48 -15.01 -9.04 -12.45
CA GLU A 48 -15.04 -10.50 -12.52
C GLU A 48 -14.58 -11.11 -11.20
N ASN A 49 -15.29 -12.16 -10.78
CA ASN A 49 -14.92 -13.02 -9.66
C ASN A 49 -15.44 -14.44 -9.92
N PRO A 50 -14.57 -15.47 -10.02
CA PRO A 50 -13.11 -15.39 -10.07
C PRO A 50 -12.58 -14.76 -11.37
N PRO A 51 -11.37 -14.16 -11.39
CA PRO A 51 -10.83 -13.54 -12.59
C PRO A 51 -10.26 -14.57 -13.58
N ASP A 52 -10.91 -14.77 -14.72
CA ASP A 52 -10.48 -15.74 -15.74
C ASP A 52 -9.10 -15.41 -16.37
N MET A 53 -8.70 -14.13 -16.32
CA MET A 53 -7.54 -13.58 -17.04
C MET A 53 -6.25 -13.52 -16.21
N PRO A 54 -5.07 -13.60 -16.88
CA PRO A 54 -3.76 -13.55 -16.22
C PRO A 54 -3.52 -12.21 -15.49
N GLY A 55 -2.67 -12.26 -14.47
CA GLY A 55 -2.46 -11.16 -13.51
C GLY A 55 -2.09 -9.80 -14.09
N HIS A 56 -1.50 -9.74 -15.28
CA HIS A 56 -1.12 -8.48 -15.92
C HIS A 56 -2.30 -7.74 -16.57
N ARG A 57 -3.44 -8.39 -16.78
CA ARG A 57 -4.65 -7.78 -17.38
C ARG A 57 -5.76 -7.48 -16.36
N ARG A 58 -5.46 -7.62 -15.06
CA ARG A 58 -6.43 -7.40 -13.99
C ARG A 58 -5.96 -6.33 -13.01
N LEU A 59 -6.90 -5.55 -12.50
CA LEU A 59 -6.69 -4.58 -11.44
C LEU A 59 -7.43 -5.05 -10.17
N GLY A 60 -6.84 -4.85 -9.01
CA GLY A 60 -7.39 -5.27 -7.72
C GLY A 60 -6.38 -6.05 -6.86
N PRO A 61 -6.85 -6.84 -5.89
CA PRO A 61 -8.25 -7.16 -5.59
C PRO A 61 -8.99 -6.00 -4.90
N TYR A 62 -10.26 -5.85 -5.27
CA TYR A 62 -11.22 -4.93 -4.70
C TYR A 62 -12.14 -5.66 -3.72
N ALA A 63 -12.69 -4.91 -2.75
CA ALA A 63 -13.60 -5.46 -1.75
C ALA A 63 -14.98 -5.82 -2.33
N SER A 64 -15.43 -5.11 -3.36
CA SER A 64 -16.73 -5.32 -4.01
C SER A 64 -16.67 -5.16 -5.54
N ALA A 65 -17.71 -5.66 -6.23
CA ALA A 65 -17.87 -5.46 -7.67
C ALA A 65 -18.01 -3.98 -8.04
N ALA A 66 -18.70 -3.20 -7.20
CA ALA A 66 -18.86 -1.77 -7.37
C ALA A 66 -17.51 -1.06 -7.26
N ASP A 67 -16.68 -1.45 -6.29
CA ASP A 67 -15.32 -0.92 -6.17
C ASP A 67 -14.49 -1.23 -7.41
N ALA A 68 -14.57 -2.47 -7.91
CA ALA A 68 -13.88 -2.86 -9.14
C ALA A 68 -14.37 -2.07 -10.36
N ALA A 69 -15.66 -1.75 -10.46
CA ALA A 69 -16.20 -0.93 -11.55
C ALA A 69 -15.79 0.55 -11.44
N ALA A 70 -15.73 1.09 -10.22
CA ALA A 70 -15.36 2.48 -9.94
C ALA A 70 -13.83 2.72 -9.92
N TRP A 71 -13.02 1.78 -10.42
CA TRP A 71 -11.56 1.89 -10.42
C TRP A 71 -11.06 3.15 -11.15
N ARG A 72 -11.74 3.55 -12.23
CA ARG A 72 -11.35 4.68 -13.07
C ARG A 72 -11.62 6.00 -12.37
N GLU A 73 -12.82 6.14 -11.79
CA GLU A 73 -13.21 7.31 -11.00
C GLU A 73 -12.20 7.56 -9.87
N ARG A 74 -11.83 6.52 -9.11
CA ARG A 74 -10.80 6.66 -8.06
C ARG A 74 -9.42 7.02 -8.57
N LEU A 75 -9.07 6.52 -9.76
CA LEU A 75 -7.79 6.86 -10.38
C LEU A 75 -7.79 8.33 -10.81
N ASP A 76 -8.87 8.78 -11.43
CA ASP A 76 -9.05 10.16 -11.88
C ASP A 76 -9.04 11.13 -10.67
N GLU A 77 -9.82 10.85 -9.62
CA GLU A 77 -9.83 11.63 -8.37
C GLU A 77 -8.42 11.79 -7.76
N ARG A 78 -7.63 10.71 -7.78
CA ARG A 78 -6.27 10.72 -7.25
C ARG A 78 -5.32 11.50 -8.15
N ASN A 79 -5.47 11.39 -9.47
CA ASN A 79 -4.67 12.16 -10.42
C ASN A 79 -4.96 13.66 -10.25
N GLU A 80 -6.23 14.07 -10.15
CA GLU A 80 -6.61 15.46 -9.90
C GLU A 80 -6.08 15.99 -8.56
N GLN A 81 -6.00 15.16 -7.52
CA GLN A 81 -5.37 15.54 -6.27
C GLN A 81 -3.86 15.77 -6.43
N TRP A 82 -3.18 14.96 -7.23
CA TRP A 82 -1.75 15.14 -7.50
C TRP A 82 -1.47 16.38 -8.33
N ASP A 83 -2.25 16.63 -9.39
CA ASP A 83 -2.11 17.84 -10.22
C ASP A 83 -2.27 19.11 -9.38
N ARG A 84 -3.27 19.14 -8.48
CA ARG A 84 -3.47 20.26 -7.54
C ARG A 84 -2.33 20.45 -6.54
N ASP A 85 -1.66 19.37 -6.14
CA ASP A 85 -0.53 19.44 -5.22
C ASP A 85 0.76 19.87 -5.93
N ASP A 86 0.96 19.49 -7.20
CA ASP A 86 2.07 19.90 -8.05
C ASP A 86 2.01 21.41 -8.37
N ASP A 87 0.83 21.92 -8.72
CA ASP A 87 0.60 23.35 -8.95
C ASP A 87 0.88 24.24 -7.72
N ARG A 88 0.88 23.66 -6.52
CA ARG A 88 1.15 24.37 -5.26
C ARG A 88 2.65 24.33 -4.86
N SER A 89 3.48 23.53 -5.52
CA SER A 89 4.86 23.24 -5.10
C SER A 89 5.93 24.10 -5.78
#